data_AF-A0A535KZC6-F1
#
_entry.id   AF-A0A535KZC6-F1
#
_cell.length_a   1.000
_cell.length_b   1.000
_cell.length_c   1.000
_cell.angle_alpha   90.00
_cell.angle_beta   90.00
_cell.angle_gamma   90.00
#
_symmetry.space_group_name_H-M   'P 1'
#
loop_
_entity.id
_entity.type
_entity.pdbx_description
1 polymer ?
#
loop_
_entity_poly.entity_id
_entity_poly.type
_entity_poly.pdbx_seq_one_letter_code
_entity_poly.pdbx_strand_id
1 'polypeptide(L)'
;MLAVGLVAVGAFWVAHAVPVRSAAGITFSTPTIVDPIHTFGEPDIGIDAQGRLFVSGPTGTGTQRSMWEGSVDGGRTFREVSAGPPPSPLLGTEQPPGGGDTEVKFDHTGKQYFADLYALACLRTAATSDGGATVQNGIAGGCETTGPGADRQWLSVFDPVGVTTQSPYTGPLPLVYLDYNDLGLVAGSNYPNGGAQWNKSTDGINYTQAISGNPQVIGQAAPYAPFGADGYPAID
;
A
#
# COMPACT_ATOMS: atom_id res chain seq x y z
N MET A 1 19.99 -38.61 -71.02
CA MET A 1 20.33 -37.71 -69.89
C MET A 1 19.18 -36.74 -69.74
N LEU A 2 18.38 -36.87 -68.68
CA LEU A 2 17.17 -36.09 -68.43
C LEU A 2 17.51 -35.02 -67.38
N ALA A 3 17.41 -33.74 -67.74
CA ALA A 3 17.64 -32.62 -66.81
C ALA A 3 16.31 -32.24 -66.17
N VAL A 4 16.21 -32.41 -64.84
CA VAL A 4 15.07 -31.94 -64.04
C VAL A 4 15.43 -30.54 -63.52
N GLY A 5 14.73 -29.52 -64.01
CA GLY A 5 14.85 -28.15 -63.51
C GLY A 5 13.97 -27.97 -62.27
N LEU A 6 14.59 -27.63 -61.13
CA LEU A 6 13.90 -27.29 -59.89
C LEU A 6 13.50 -25.80 -59.94
N VAL A 7 12.20 -25.51 -59.96
CA VAL A 7 11.68 -24.14 -59.84
C VAL A 7 11.42 -23.85 -58.35
N ALA A 8 12.17 -22.92 -57.77
CA ALA A 8 11.94 -22.43 -56.42
C ALA A 8 10.77 -21.42 -56.42
N VAL A 9 9.66 -21.78 -55.77
CA VAL A 9 8.54 -20.86 -55.52
C VAL A 9 8.86 -20.06 -54.26
N GLY A 10 9.30 -18.81 -54.40
CA GLY A 10 9.49 -17.90 -53.28
C GLY A 10 8.16 -17.37 -52.77
N ALA A 11 7.81 -17.67 -51.51
CA ALA A 11 6.66 -17.07 -50.84
C ALA A 11 6.97 -15.60 -50.51
N PHE A 12 6.32 -14.67 -51.21
CA PHE A 12 6.34 -13.25 -50.86
C PHE A 12 5.40 -13.01 -49.68
N TRP A 13 5.97 -12.82 -48.49
CA TRP A 13 5.23 -12.28 -47.34
C TRP A 13 4.96 -10.80 -47.58
N VAL A 14 3.72 -10.45 -47.91
CA VAL A 14 3.27 -9.05 -47.93
C VAL A 14 3.12 -8.61 -46.48
N ALA A 15 4.11 -7.88 -45.98
CA ALA A 15 4.03 -7.21 -44.68
C ALA A 15 2.90 -6.17 -44.76
N HIS A 16 1.79 -6.42 -44.06
CA HIS A 16 0.75 -5.43 -43.87
C HIS A 16 1.26 -4.40 -42.88
N ALA A 17 1.64 -3.22 -43.38
CA ALA A 17 1.96 -2.08 -42.55
C ALA A 17 0.70 -1.68 -41.76
N VAL A 18 0.65 -2.03 -40.48
CA VAL A 18 -0.37 -1.52 -39.57
C VAL A 18 -0.07 -0.03 -39.38
N PRO A 19 -0.99 0.89 -39.71
CA PRO A 19 -0.75 2.31 -39.52
C PRO A 19 -0.53 2.59 -38.04
N VAL A 20 0.65 3.09 -37.69
CA VAL A 20 0.95 3.58 -36.34
C VAL A 20 0.10 4.82 -36.13
N ARG A 21 -0.94 4.71 -35.29
CA ARG A 21 -1.71 5.87 -34.85
C ARG A 21 -0.78 6.74 -34.00
N SER A 22 -0.52 7.96 -34.44
CA SER A 22 0.15 8.97 -33.61
C SER A 22 -0.62 9.06 -32.30
N ALA A 23 0.05 8.75 -31.18
CA ALA A 23 -0.53 8.92 -29.86
C ALA A 23 -0.90 10.40 -29.69
N ALA A 24 -2.13 10.69 -29.26
CA ALA A 24 -2.48 12.04 -28.85
C ALA A 24 -1.48 12.48 -27.78
N GLY A 25 -1.00 13.73 -27.85
CA GLY A 25 -0.06 14.26 -26.87
C GLY A 25 -0.66 14.22 -25.46
N ILE A 26 0.19 14.03 -24.45
CA ILE A 26 -0.20 14.13 -23.04
C ILE A 26 -0.65 15.56 -22.76
N THR A 27 -1.84 15.73 -22.17
CA THR A 27 -2.36 17.03 -21.75
C THR A 27 -2.77 16.96 -20.28
N PHE A 28 -2.77 18.10 -19.59
CA PHE A 28 -3.14 18.23 -18.19
C PHE A 28 -4.39 19.11 -18.08
N SER A 29 -5.31 18.74 -17.18
CA SER A 29 -6.44 19.58 -16.82
C SER A 29 -6.04 20.65 -15.80
N THR A 30 -6.97 21.54 -15.45
CA THR A 30 -6.84 22.35 -14.24
C THR A 30 -6.72 21.44 -13.01
N PRO A 31 -5.82 21.74 -12.05
CA PRO A 31 -5.73 20.99 -10.80
C PRO A 31 -7.02 21.05 -9.99
N THR A 32 -7.40 19.94 -9.35
CA THR A 32 -8.44 19.90 -8.32
C THR A 32 -7.80 20.01 -6.95
N ILE A 33 -8.41 20.80 -6.06
CA ILE A 33 -8.02 20.83 -4.65
C ILE A 33 -8.70 19.65 -3.94
N VAL A 34 -7.90 18.78 -3.33
CA VAL A 34 -8.37 17.61 -2.57
C VAL A 34 -8.99 18.07 -1.25
N ASP A 35 -8.21 18.80 -0.45
CA ASP A 35 -8.62 19.32 0.85
C ASP A 35 -8.16 20.78 0.97
N PRO A 36 -9.09 21.75 1.09
CA PRO A 36 -8.74 23.16 1.23
C PRO A 36 -8.47 23.58 2.68
N ILE A 37 -8.66 22.69 3.65
CA ILE A 37 -8.61 22.97 5.10
C ILE A 37 -7.31 22.43 5.69
N HIS A 38 -6.95 21.20 5.34
CA HIS A 38 -5.81 20.51 5.92
C HIS A 38 -4.59 20.53 4.99
N THR A 39 -3.42 20.83 5.54
CA THR A 39 -2.16 20.77 4.81
C THR A 39 -1.60 19.35 4.83
N PHE A 40 -1.23 18.81 3.67
CA PHE A 40 -0.60 17.49 3.57
C PHE A 40 0.91 17.65 3.39
N GLY A 41 1.69 17.17 4.36
CA GLY A 41 3.16 17.24 4.28
C GLY A 41 3.75 16.28 3.25
N GLU A 42 3.26 15.04 3.24
CA GLU A 42 3.73 13.94 2.39
C GLU A 42 2.53 13.13 1.89
N PRO A 43 1.82 13.60 0.84
CA PRO A 43 0.61 12.94 0.38
C PRO A 43 0.91 11.69 -0.46
N ASP A 44 0.05 10.68 -0.32
CA ASP A 44 -0.03 9.53 -1.22
C ASP A 44 -1.33 9.57 -2.03
N ILE A 45 -1.33 8.97 -3.22
CA ILE A 45 -2.48 8.95 -4.13
C ILE A 45 -2.56 7.63 -4.87
N GLY A 46 -3.77 7.11 -5.01
CA GLY A 46 -3.99 5.94 -5.84
C GLY A 46 -5.42 5.78 -6.32
N ILE A 47 -5.59 4.90 -7.30
CA ILE A 47 -6.86 4.59 -7.94
C ILE A 47 -7.15 3.13 -7.69
N ASP A 48 -8.33 2.83 -7.15
CA ASP A 48 -8.74 1.45 -6.92
C ASP A 48 -9.26 0.76 -8.20
N ALA A 49 -9.56 -0.54 -8.10
CA ALA A 49 -10.06 -1.33 -9.21
C ALA A 49 -11.43 -0.85 -9.76
N GLN A 50 -12.18 -0.01 -9.04
CA GLN A 50 -13.43 0.60 -9.51
C GLN A 50 -13.22 1.99 -10.14
N GLY A 51 -11.99 2.49 -10.19
CA GLY A 51 -11.67 3.81 -10.72
C GLY A 51 -11.95 4.96 -9.74
N ARG A 52 -12.17 4.66 -8.45
CA ARG A 52 -12.26 5.68 -7.40
C ARG A 52 -10.86 6.12 -7.03
N LEU A 53 -10.70 7.41 -6.78
CA LEU A 53 -9.42 8.03 -6.47
C LEU A 53 -9.34 8.28 -4.96
N PHE A 54 -8.25 7.90 -4.33
CA PHE A 54 -8.01 8.14 -2.91
C PHE A 54 -6.69 8.87 -2.72
N VAL A 55 -6.70 9.81 -1.79
CA VAL A 55 -5.54 10.60 -1.40
C VAL A 55 -5.43 10.54 0.10
N SER A 56 -4.23 10.37 0.62
CA SER A 56 -3.96 10.56 2.04
C SER A 56 -2.88 11.60 2.25
N GLY A 57 -2.81 12.16 3.45
CA GLY A 57 -1.67 12.98 3.83
C GLY A 57 -1.59 13.28 5.32
N PRO A 58 -0.38 13.34 5.89
CA PRO A 58 -0.19 13.74 7.28
C PRO A 58 -0.44 15.24 7.45
N THR A 59 -1.21 15.61 8.48
CA THR A 59 -1.40 17.02 8.88
C THR A 59 -0.40 17.49 9.93
N GLY A 60 0.50 16.60 10.34
CA GLY A 60 1.61 16.85 11.25
C GLY A 60 1.39 16.22 12.63
N THR A 61 2.48 15.70 13.20
CA THR A 61 2.51 15.03 14.51
C THR A 61 2.05 15.92 15.65
N GLY A 62 2.16 17.25 15.52
CA GLY A 62 1.61 18.21 16.50
C GLY A 62 0.08 18.23 16.55
N THR A 63 -0.59 17.91 15.44
CA THR A 63 -2.05 17.75 15.38
C THR A 63 -2.50 16.32 15.68
N GLN A 64 -1.55 15.37 15.64
CA GLN A 64 -1.75 13.93 15.75
C GLN A 64 -2.80 13.39 14.79
N ARG A 65 -2.84 13.93 13.57
CA ARG A 65 -3.88 13.62 12.58
C ARG A 65 -3.28 13.47 11.18
N SER A 66 -3.94 12.60 10.42
CA SER A 66 -3.77 12.43 9.00
C SER A 66 -5.14 12.41 8.35
N MET A 67 -5.21 12.88 7.11
CA MET A 67 -6.44 12.85 6.32
C MET A 67 -6.38 11.72 5.31
N TRP A 68 -7.55 11.17 5.02
CA TRP A 68 -7.76 10.23 3.95
C TRP A 68 -9.03 10.67 3.22
N GLU A 69 -8.91 10.92 1.93
CA GLU A 69 -9.93 11.55 1.10
C GLU A 69 -10.25 10.62 -0.07
N GLY A 70 -11.54 10.49 -0.39
CA GLY A 70 -12.04 9.66 -1.48
C GLY A 70 -12.82 10.46 -2.51
N SER A 71 -12.63 10.13 -3.78
CA SER A 71 -13.33 10.70 -4.92
C SER A 71 -13.97 9.58 -5.75
N VAL A 72 -15.24 9.75 -6.10
CA VAL A 72 -15.99 8.83 -6.97
C VAL A 72 -16.34 9.41 -8.34
N ASP A 73 -15.87 10.63 -8.64
CA ASP A 73 -16.23 11.40 -9.84
C ASP A 73 -15.02 11.75 -10.74
N GLY A 74 -13.96 10.94 -10.64
CA GLY A 74 -12.73 11.08 -11.41
C GLY A 74 -11.82 12.20 -10.92
N GLY A 75 -11.83 12.49 -9.62
CA GLY A 75 -10.96 13.46 -8.98
C GLY A 75 -11.46 14.90 -9.08
N ARG A 76 -12.78 15.11 -9.18
CA ARG A 76 -13.39 16.44 -9.24
C ARG A 76 -13.86 16.91 -7.87
N THR A 77 -14.36 16.01 -7.03
CA THR A 77 -14.74 16.28 -5.65
C THR A 77 -14.23 15.19 -4.73
N PHE A 78 -13.83 15.59 -3.52
CA PHE A 78 -13.29 14.71 -2.49
C PHE A 78 -14.13 14.82 -1.22
N ARG A 79 -14.21 13.70 -0.51
CA ARG A 79 -14.86 13.59 0.78
C ARG A 79 -13.96 12.83 1.74
N GLU A 80 -13.97 13.25 2.99
CA GLU A 80 -13.18 12.60 4.01
C GLU A 80 -13.66 11.15 4.22
N VAL A 81 -12.69 10.25 4.32
CA VAL A 81 -12.82 8.87 4.76
C VAL A 81 -12.41 8.83 6.24
N SER A 82 -13.40 8.69 7.11
CA SER A 82 -13.17 8.68 8.55
C SER A 82 -13.47 7.32 9.18
N ALA A 83 -12.68 7.00 10.21
CA ALA A 83 -13.02 5.97 11.16
C ALA A 83 -14.30 6.34 11.92
N GLY A 84 -15.21 5.38 12.13
CA GLY A 84 -16.39 5.59 12.97
C GLY A 84 -17.54 6.33 12.26
N PRO A 85 -18.49 6.93 13.03
CA PRO A 85 -19.64 7.60 12.44
C PRO A 85 -19.21 8.82 11.62
N PRO A 86 -20.00 9.23 10.60
CA PRO A 86 -19.70 10.41 9.80
C PRO A 86 -19.43 11.65 10.68
N PRO A 87 -18.44 12.49 10.34
CA PRO A 87 -18.14 13.70 11.10
C PRO A 87 -19.38 14.57 11.26
N SER A 88 -19.52 15.20 12.42
CA SER A 88 -20.58 16.16 12.69
C SER A 88 -19.99 17.46 13.22
N PRO A 89 -20.70 18.61 13.11
CA PRO A 89 -20.23 19.86 13.69
C PRO A 89 -19.96 19.80 15.21
N LEU A 90 -20.52 18.80 15.91
CA LEU A 90 -20.40 18.62 17.36
C LEU A 90 -19.19 17.78 17.76
N LEU A 91 -18.91 16.72 16.99
CA LEU A 91 -17.80 15.78 17.27
C LEU A 91 -16.55 16.12 16.45
N GLY A 92 -16.69 16.90 15.39
CA GLY A 92 -15.67 17.04 14.36
C GLY A 92 -15.37 15.69 13.72
N THR A 93 -14.16 15.55 13.23
CA THR A 93 -13.64 14.28 12.74
C THR A 93 -12.97 13.52 13.88
N GLU A 94 -13.47 12.33 14.18
CA GLU A 94 -12.85 11.37 15.10
C GLU A 94 -11.82 10.54 14.32
N GLN A 95 -10.59 11.04 14.20
CA GLN A 95 -9.47 10.25 13.67
C GLN A 95 -8.64 9.70 14.82
N PRO A 96 -8.30 8.40 14.81
CA PRO A 96 -7.26 7.85 15.66
C PRO A 96 -5.93 8.62 15.50
N PRO A 97 -5.03 8.57 16.49
CA PRO A 97 -3.78 9.29 16.44
C PRO A 97 -2.91 8.92 15.23
N GLY A 98 -2.22 9.92 14.66
CA GLY A 98 -1.45 9.80 13.43
C GLY A 98 -0.57 11.02 13.14
N GLY A 99 -0.33 11.30 11.86
CA GLY A 99 0.16 12.59 11.37
C GLY A 99 1.66 12.71 11.11
N GLY A 100 2.41 11.63 11.19
CA GLY A 100 3.80 11.60 10.71
C GLY A 100 3.85 11.44 9.18
N ASP A 101 3.43 10.28 8.71
CA ASP A 101 3.47 9.80 7.32
C ASP A 101 2.16 9.05 7.02
N THR A 102 1.77 8.92 5.76
CA THR A 102 0.60 8.12 5.34
C THR A 102 0.85 7.32 4.08
N GLU A 103 0.16 6.18 3.94
CA GLU A 103 0.19 5.35 2.74
C GLU A 103 -1.20 4.75 2.47
N VAL A 104 -1.60 4.65 1.21
CA VAL A 104 -2.83 3.98 0.78
C VAL A 104 -2.58 2.96 -0.35
N LYS A 105 -3.10 1.73 -0.17
CA LYS A 105 -3.00 0.66 -1.18
C LYS A 105 -4.34 -0.06 -1.36
N PHE A 106 -4.45 -0.79 -2.46
CA PHE A 106 -5.70 -1.39 -2.93
C PHE A 106 -5.48 -2.84 -3.36
N ASP A 107 -6.49 -3.69 -3.14
CA ASP A 107 -6.57 -5.02 -3.76
C ASP A 107 -7.42 -4.99 -5.05
N HIS A 108 -7.46 -6.11 -5.77
CA HIS A 108 -8.25 -6.28 -6.99
C HIS A 108 -9.76 -6.15 -6.78
N THR A 109 -10.25 -6.31 -5.55
CA THR A 109 -11.65 -6.11 -5.20
C THR A 109 -11.96 -4.63 -4.94
N GLY A 110 -10.94 -3.78 -4.88
CA GLY A 110 -11.03 -2.37 -4.53
C GLY A 110 -11.21 -2.11 -3.04
N LYS A 111 -10.90 -3.11 -2.20
CA LYS A 111 -10.69 -2.87 -0.78
C LYS A 111 -9.45 -2.00 -0.62
N GLN A 112 -9.54 -1.02 0.26
CA GLN A 112 -8.47 -0.09 0.55
C GLN A 112 -7.83 -0.40 1.90
N TYR A 113 -6.53 -0.17 1.97
CA TYR A 113 -5.69 -0.31 3.14
C TYR A 113 -4.96 1.00 3.36
N PHE A 114 -4.93 1.44 4.61
CA PHE A 114 -4.34 2.70 5.01
C PHE A 114 -3.41 2.48 6.19
N ALA A 115 -2.26 3.14 6.18
CA ALA A 115 -1.32 3.14 7.29
C ALA A 115 -0.87 4.57 7.61
N ASP A 116 -0.76 4.88 8.90
CA ASP A 116 -0.53 6.24 9.39
C ASP A 116 0.39 6.24 10.61
N LEU A 117 1.45 7.05 10.54
CA LEU A 117 2.46 7.13 11.58
C LEU A 117 1.95 7.94 12.76
N TYR A 118 1.74 7.26 13.88
CA TYR A 118 1.42 7.90 15.14
C TYR A 118 2.69 8.39 15.83
N ALA A 119 3.23 9.53 15.35
CA ALA A 119 4.27 10.32 16.02
C ALA A 119 5.43 9.48 16.60
N LEU A 120 5.99 8.58 15.80
CA LEU A 120 7.06 7.66 16.16
C LEU A 120 6.72 6.57 17.19
N ALA A 121 5.49 6.54 17.72
CA ALA A 121 5.07 5.58 18.75
C ALA A 121 4.65 4.23 18.14
N CYS A 122 3.84 4.26 17.09
CA CYS A 122 3.38 3.10 16.35
C CYS A 122 2.65 3.52 15.07
N LEU A 123 2.01 2.55 14.42
CA LEU A 123 1.27 2.74 13.18
C LEU A 123 -0.20 2.47 13.42
N ARG A 124 -1.05 3.42 13.04
CA ARG A 124 -2.47 3.16 12.83
C ARG A 124 -2.60 2.41 11.50
N THR A 125 -3.46 1.40 11.50
CA THR A 125 -3.90 0.73 10.27
C THR A 125 -5.40 0.91 10.12
N ALA A 126 -5.87 1.03 8.88
CA ALA A 126 -7.30 1.08 8.60
C ALA A 126 -7.62 0.38 7.28
N ALA A 127 -8.86 -0.11 7.17
CA ALA A 127 -9.32 -0.76 5.96
C ALA A 127 -10.81 -0.51 5.71
N THR A 128 -11.17 -0.42 4.44
CA THR A 128 -12.56 -0.29 3.98
C THR A 128 -12.75 -1.05 2.67
N SER A 129 -13.89 -1.72 2.51
CA SER A 129 -14.30 -2.37 1.26
C SER A 129 -15.42 -1.62 0.53
N ASP A 130 -15.89 -0.50 1.08
CA ASP A 130 -17.04 0.25 0.56
C ASP A 130 -16.70 1.72 0.20
N GLY A 131 -15.41 2.02 0.03
CA GLY A 131 -14.97 3.37 -0.36
C GLY A 131 -15.12 4.39 0.75
N GLY A 132 -14.89 3.94 1.99
CA GLY A 132 -14.87 4.78 3.18
C GLY A 132 -16.24 5.01 3.82
N ALA A 133 -17.29 4.28 3.43
CA ALA A 133 -18.59 4.38 4.11
C ALA A 133 -18.55 3.66 5.47
N THR A 134 -17.78 2.57 5.57
CA THR A 134 -17.40 1.94 6.82
C THR A 134 -15.88 1.69 6.83
N VAL A 135 -15.25 2.07 7.93
CA VAL A 135 -13.79 1.95 8.11
C VAL A 135 -13.50 1.20 9.40
N GLN A 136 -12.76 0.11 9.28
CA GLN A 136 -12.18 -0.61 10.41
C GLN A 136 -10.81 -0.02 10.73
N ASN A 137 -10.41 -0.04 12.00
CA ASN A 137 -9.12 0.46 12.44
C ASN A 137 -8.43 -0.60 13.31
N GLY A 138 -7.11 -0.60 13.23
CA GLY A 138 -6.20 -1.39 14.02
C GLY A 138 -4.97 -0.58 14.37
N ILE A 139 -4.06 -1.24 15.07
CA ILE A 139 -2.78 -0.70 15.47
C ILE A 139 -1.72 -1.76 15.18
N ALA A 140 -0.59 -1.34 14.65
CA ALA A 140 0.55 -2.18 14.31
C ALA A 140 1.88 -1.46 14.62
N GLY A 141 2.98 -2.20 14.64
CA GLY A 141 4.34 -1.66 14.62
C GLY A 141 4.76 -0.91 15.88
N GLY A 142 4.28 -1.27 17.08
CA GLY A 142 4.88 -0.75 18.31
C GLY A 142 3.94 -0.48 19.48
N CYS A 143 2.63 -0.60 19.31
CA CYS A 143 1.66 -0.33 20.38
C CYS A 143 0.98 -1.60 20.92
N GLU A 144 1.43 -2.78 20.54
CA GLU A 144 0.77 -4.05 20.86
C GLU A 144 0.99 -4.48 22.32
N THR A 145 2.11 -4.11 22.96
CA THR A 145 2.32 -4.36 24.40
C THR A 145 3.32 -3.42 25.12
N THR A 146 4.41 -2.98 24.47
CA THR A 146 5.43 -2.01 24.97
C THR A 146 6.42 -1.76 23.83
N GLY A 147 5.93 -1.46 22.63
CA GLY A 147 6.74 -1.61 21.44
C GLY A 147 7.76 -0.50 21.23
N PRO A 148 8.67 -0.71 20.27
CA PRO A 148 9.94 0.00 20.16
C PRO A 148 9.83 1.36 19.47
N GLY A 149 8.63 1.81 19.11
CA GLY A 149 8.41 2.91 18.17
C GLY A 149 8.51 2.44 16.72
N ALA A 150 7.84 3.14 15.82
CA ALA A 150 7.93 2.93 14.37
C ALA A 150 8.19 4.25 13.66
N ASP A 151 8.80 4.21 12.48
CA ASP A 151 9.02 5.35 11.59
C ASP A 151 8.91 4.89 10.14
N ARG A 152 8.48 5.78 9.24
CA ARG A 152 8.34 5.55 7.80
C ARG A 152 7.71 4.21 7.44
N GLN A 153 6.39 4.14 7.50
CA GLN A 153 5.68 2.95 7.05
C GLN A 153 5.37 3.00 5.55
N TRP A 154 5.42 1.84 4.91
CA TRP A 154 4.90 1.63 3.57
C TRP A 154 4.00 0.39 3.52
N LEU A 155 3.16 0.35 2.49
CA LEU A 155 2.24 -0.74 2.24
C LEU A 155 2.52 -1.36 0.87
N SER A 156 2.45 -2.68 0.83
CA SER A 156 2.44 -3.43 -0.42
C SER A 156 1.36 -4.49 -0.38
N VAL A 157 0.73 -4.78 -1.52
CA VAL A 157 -0.37 -5.75 -1.60
C VAL A 157 0.02 -6.84 -2.60
N PHE A 158 0.24 -8.04 -2.10
CA PHE A 158 0.40 -9.24 -2.93
C PHE A 158 -0.98 -9.83 -3.22
N ASP A 159 -1.45 -9.61 -4.45
CA ASP A 159 -2.78 -10.01 -4.89
C ASP A 159 -2.80 -10.45 -6.37
N PRO A 160 -2.19 -11.61 -6.67
CA PRO A 160 -2.13 -12.14 -8.02
C PRO A 160 -3.51 -12.66 -8.48
N VAL A 161 -4.12 -11.98 -9.46
CA VAL A 161 -5.38 -12.42 -10.07
C VAL A 161 -5.16 -12.81 -11.53
N GLY A 162 -5.48 -14.06 -11.87
CA GLY A 162 -5.41 -14.55 -13.26
C GLY A 162 -4.00 -14.64 -13.84
N VAL A 163 -2.97 -14.57 -13.01
CA VAL A 163 -1.56 -14.66 -13.40
C VAL A 163 -0.85 -15.76 -12.64
N THR A 164 0.12 -16.40 -13.28
CA THR A 164 1.04 -17.32 -12.60
C THR A 164 2.08 -16.50 -11.84
N THR A 165 2.34 -16.87 -10.60
CA THR A 165 3.31 -16.20 -9.71
C THR A 165 4.48 -17.14 -9.44
N GLN A 166 5.66 -16.57 -9.21
CA GLN A 166 6.82 -17.31 -8.72
C GLN A 166 6.90 -17.36 -7.20
N SER A 167 5.99 -16.66 -6.49
CA SER A 167 5.94 -16.73 -5.05
C SER A 167 5.49 -18.12 -4.59
N PRO A 168 6.18 -18.72 -3.61
CA PRO A 168 5.77 -19.95 -2.94
C PRO A 168 4.74 -19.70 -1.83
N TYR A 169 4.31 -18.45 -1.59
CA TYR A 169 3.19 -18.18 -0.70
C TYR A 169 1.90 -18.80 -1.27
N THR A 170 1.35 -19.76 -0.52
CA THR A 170 0.13 -20.52 -0.88
C THR A 170 -1.04 -20.23 0.06
N GLY A 171 -0.89 -19.22 0.93
CA GLY A 171 -1.92 -18.84 1.90
C GLY A 171 -3.03 -17.97 1.32
N PRO A 172 -3.91 -17.44 2.18
CA PRO A 172 -5.01 -16.58 1.76
C PRO A 172 -4.53 -15.29 1.08
N LEU A 173 -5.25 -14.87 0.04
CA LEU A 173 -5.04 -13.62 -0.69
C LEU A 173 -6.27 -12.71 -0.54
N PRO A 174 -6.10 -11.38 -0.65
CA PRO A 174 -4.83 -10.66 -0.79
C PRO A 174 -3.99 -10.71 0.48
N LEU A 175 -2.66 -10.63 0.31
CA LEU A 175 -1.71 -10.52 1.42
C LEU A 175 -1.11 -9.11 1.45
N VAL A 176 -1.46 -8.35 2.48
CA VAL A 176 -0.99 -6.98 2.68
C VAL A 176 0.27 -7.01 3.54
N TYR A 177 1.34 -6.43 3.03
CA TYR A 177 2.57 -6.18 3.76
C TYR A 177 2.58 -4.73 4.28
N LEU A 178 3.04 -4.57 5.51
CA LEU A 178 3.32 -3.30 6.15
C LEU A 178 4.79 -3.33 6.56
N ASP A 179 5.61 -2.59 5.86
CA ASP A 179 7.00 -2.36 6.23
C ASP A 179 7.14 -1.04 6.98
N TYR A 180 8.09 -1.01 7.92
CA TYR A 180 8.38 0.17 8.71
C TYR A 180 9.76 0.06 9.35
N ASN A 181 10.34 1.20 9.71
CA ASN A 181 11.55 1.23 10.51
C ASN A 181 11.18 1.11 12.00
N ASP A 182 11.60 0.02 12.63
CA ASP A 182 11.50 -0.15 14.08
C ASP A 182 12.57 0.73 14.76
N LEU A 183 12.16 1.53 15.75
CA LEU A 183 13.07 2.50 16.38
C LEU A 183 13.88 1.92 17.55
N GLY A 184 13.68 0.65 17.92
CA GLY A 184 14.44 -0.03 18.96
C GLY A 184 14.37 0.64 20.34
N LEU A 185 13.40 1.52 20.60
CA LEU A 185 13.38 2.41 21.78
C LEU A 185 13.10 1.69 23.11
N VAL A 186 12.84 0.38 23.07
CA VAL A 186 12.57 -0.43 24.27
C VAL A 186 13.62 -1.53 24.43
N ALA A 187 14.37 -1.46 25.53
CA ALA A 187 15.23 -2.54 26.00
C ALA A 187 14.38 -3.79 26.31
N GLY A 188 14.65 -4.89 25.62
CA GLY A 188 13.88 -6.14 25.74
C GLY A 188 12.74 -6.29 24.72
N SER A 189 12.61 -5.38 23.75
CA SER A 189 11.83 -5.70 22.55
C SER A 189 12.46 -6.90 21.84
N ASN A 190 11.64 -7.89 21.47
CA ASN A 190 12.09 -9.07 20.72
C ASN A 190 12.42 -8.73 19.24
N TYR A 191 12.52 -7.44 18.91
CA TYR A 191 12.84 -6.95 17.59
C TYR A 191 14.35 -6.66 17.52
N PRO A 192 15.12 -7.40 16.70
CA PRO A 192 16.55 -7.20 16.63
C PRO A 192 16.90 -5.82 16.06
N ASN A 193 17.45 -4.95 16.91
CA ASN A 193 18.33 -3.83 16.56
C ASN A 193 17.76 -2.63 15.76
N GLY A 194 16.50 -2.25 15.91
CA GLY A 194 16.05 -0.92 15.42
C GLY A 194 16.31 -0.69 13.93
N GLY A 195 15.57 -1.40 13.08
CA GLY A 195 15.72 -1.36 11.63
C GLY A 195 14.44 -1.81 10.92
N ALA A 196 14.51 -2.01 9.60
CA ALA A 196 13.36 -2.38 8.79
C ALA A 196 12.67 -3.67 9.28
N GLN A 197 11.37 -3.57 9.56
CA GLN A 197 10.47 -4.65 9.91
C GLN A 197 9.41 -4.83 8.83
N TRP A 198 8.94 -6.06 8.70
CA TRP A 198 7.87 -6.41 7.77
C TRP A 198 6.82 -7.19 8.52
N ASN A 199 5.61 -6.63 8.55
CA ASN A 199 4.42 -7.30 9.02
C ASN A 199 3.54 -7.66 7.82
N LYS A 200 2.68 -8.66 8.00
CA LYS A 200 1.69 -9.08 7.01
C LYS A 200 0.31 -9.26 7.63
N SER A 201 -0.70 -9.06 6.80
CA SER A 201 -2.11 -9.21 7.15
C SER A 201 -2.94 -9.67 5.96
N THR A 202 -4.00 -10.44 6.21
CA THR A 202 -4.99 -10.79 5.18
C THR A 202 -6.22 -9.89 5.24
N ASP A 203 -6.36 -9.07 6.29
CA ASP A 203 -7.49 -8.16 6.47
C ASP A 203 -7.09 -6.66 6.46
N GLY A 204 -5.80 -6.36 6.56
CA GLY A 204 -5.26 -5.00 6.62
C GLY A 204 -5.47 -4.30 7.95
N ILE A 205 -5.87 -5.04 8.98
CA ILE A 205 -6.13 -4.54 10.34
C ILE A 205 -5.25 -5.28 11.34
N ASN A 206 -5.30 -6.60 11.31
CA ASN A 206 -4.56 -7.48 12.22
C ASN A 206 -3.26 -7.90 11.54
N TYR A 207 -2.16 -7.30 11.98
CA TYR A 207 -0.83 -7.54 11.44
C TYR A 207 -0.03 -8.51 12.32
N THR A 208 0.75 -9.38 11.68
CA THR A 208 1.69 -10.29 12.33
C THR A 208 3.02 -10.25 11.60
N GLN A 209 4.13 -10.61 12.25
CA GLN A 209 5.44 -10.56 11.61
C GLN A 209 5.53 -11.47 10.37
N ALA A 210 6.14 -10.97 9.30
CA ALA A 210 6.34 -11.68 8.04
C ALA A 210 7.64 -12.51 8.03
N ILE A 211 7.77 -13.46 8.96
CA ILE A 211 9.02 -14.21 9.25
C ILE A 211 9.17 -15.56 8.52
N SER A 212 8.44 -15.80 7.42
CA SER A 212 8.45 -17.06 6.63
C SER A 212 8.43 -18.38 7.45
N GLY A 213 7.81 -18.39 8.64
CA GLY A 213 7.79 -19.59 9.49
C GLY A 213 9.11 -19.93 10.18
N ASN A 214 10.05 -18.98 10.30
CA ASN A 214 11.20 -19.09 11.20
C ASN A 214 10.79 -18.55 12.59
N PRO A 215 10.32 -19.41 13.52
CA PRO A 215 9.85 -18.95 14.82
C PRO A 215 10.98 -18.22 15.54
N GLN A 216 10.76 -16.94 15.85
CA GLN A 216 11.61 -16.21 16.77
C GLN A 216 11.67 -17.00 18.09
N VAL A 217 12.88 -17.41 18.50
CA VAL A 217 13.11 -17.75 19.90
C VAL A 217 13.10 -16.41 20.65
N ILE A 218 12.13 -16.22 21.54
CA ILE A 218 12.04 -15.05 22.42
C ILE A 218 13.42 -14.80 23.05
N GLY A 219 14.00 -13.61 22.84
CA GLY A 219 15.31 -13.24 23.36
C GLY A 219 16.55 -13.55 22.49
N GLN A 220 16.39 -14.01 21.24
CA GLN A 220 17.49 -14.05 20.27
C GLN A 220 17.24 -13.12 19.09
N ALA A 221 18.25 -12.33 18.75
CA ALA A 221 18.22 -11.47 17.57
C ALA A 221 18.08 -12.31 16.31
N ALA A 222 17.05 -12.06 15.49
CA ALA A 222 17.01 -12.59 14.13
C ALA A 222 18.21 -12.02 13.35
N PRO A 223 19.05 -12.85 12.73
CA PRO A 223 20.09 -12.35 11.82
C PRO A 223 19.51 -11.91 10.46
N TYR A 224 18.21 -12.11 10.22
CA TYR A 224 17.60 -11.96 8.89
C TYR A 224 16.11 -11.64 8.97
N ALA A 225 15.72 -10.45 8.49
CA ALA A 225 14.38 -10.22 7.94
C ALA A 225 14.45 -10.60 6.45
N PRO A 226 13.54 -11.45 5.93
CA PRO A 226 13.60 -11.91 4.53
C PRO A 226 13.49 -10.78 3.50
N PHE A 227 13.05 -9.60 3.94
CA PHE A 227 13.04 -8.37 3.20
C PHE A 227 14.12 -7.44 3.79
N GLY A 228 15.20 -7.22 3.03
CA GLY A 228 16.24 -6.26 3.43
C GLY A 228 15.72 -4.83 3.47
N ALA A 229 16.49 -3.93 4.07
CA ALA A 229 16.20 -2.47 4.08
C ALA A 229 16.22 -1.83 2.68
N ASP A 230 16.62 -2.58 1.64
CA ASP A 230 16.72 -2.16 0.25
C ASP A 230 15.49 -2.50 -0.60
N GLY A 231 14.41 -2.99 0.03
CA GLY A 231 13.09 -3.03 -0.60
C GLY A 231 12.99 -3.99 -1.78
N TYR A 232 13.90 -4.95 -1.93
CA TYR A 232 13.68 -6.07 -2.84
C TYR A 232 12.90 -7.17 -2.13
N PRO A 233 11.68 -7.46 -2.61
CA PRO A 233 10.97 -8.63 -2.19
C PRO A 233 11.69 -9.86 -2.75
N ALA A 234 12.44 -10.56 -1.91
CA ALA A 234 12.48 -12.02 -2.06
C ALA A 234 11.07 -12.47 -1.65
N ILE A 235 10.13 -12.48 -2.61
CA ILE A 235 8.72 -12.85 -2.38
C ILE A 235 8.62 -14.35 -2.13
N ASP A 236 9.27 -14.81 -1.05
CA ASP A 236 9.39 -16.21 -0.63
C ASP A 236 10.02 -17.11 -1.74
#